data_AF-A0A6M1S8B0-F1
#
_entry.id   AF-A0A6M1S8B0-F1
#
_cell.length_a   1.000
_cell.length_b   1.000
_cell.length_c   1.000
_cell.angle_alpha   90.00
_cell.angle_beta   90.00
_cell.angle_gamma   90.00
#
_symmetry.space_group_name_H-M   'P 1'
#
loop_
_entity.id
_entity.type
_entity.pdbx_description
1 polymer ?
#
loop_
_entity_poly.entity_id
_entity_poly.type
_entity_poly.pdbx_seq_one_letter_code
_entity_poly.pdbx_strand_id
1 'polypeptide(L)'
;MTKVLTDARSIRIKGRSFLAVVLSPDLPLDEWLERLDDLAARSAGFFLSRPVVLDVSELALDKAQIKDLLAELATRNVSIMGIEGARPSAIGPGMPPALKGGRPASDFEITPSEPSAEPEEKQEANASKPAPTLVPEVRPVLQSLVIREPVRSGQSVIFPEGDVTIIGSLASGAEVIAGGSVHIYGALRGRAMAGSLGNAEARIFCRKLEAELVAIDGIYKMAEDLPAALRGQPVQLWLEDDSIMAAKII
;
A
#
# COMPACT_ATOMS: atom_id res chain seq x y z
N MET A 1 41.18 -16.28 1.84
CA MET A 1 40.31 -16.26 0.66
C MET A 1 39.39 -17.46 0.71
N THR A 2 38.11 -17.27 1.04
CA THR A 2 37.05 -18.19 0.62
C THR A 2 35.73 -17.43 0.65
N LYS A 3 35.40 -16.84 -0.50
CA LYS A 3 34.12 -16.17 -0.76
C LYS A 3 33.14 -17.30 -1.10
N VAL A 4 32.20 -17.60 -0.21
CA VAL A 4 31.13 -18.58 -0.49
C VAL A 4 29.96 -17.82 -1.09
N LEU A 5 29.86 -17.87 -2.42
CA LEU A 5 28.72 -17.38 -3.19
C LEU A 5 27.64 -18.47 -3.15
N THR A 6 26.59 -18.27 -2.36
CA THR A 6 25.39 -19.10 -2.42
C THR A 6 24.42 -18.44 -3.40
N ASP A 7 24.47 -18.86 -4.66
CA ASP A 7 23.50 -18.46 -5.70
C ASP A 7 22.19 -19.24 -5.50
N ALA A 8 21.45 -18.89 -4.46
CA ALA A 8 20.04 -19.21 -4.36
C ALA A 8 19.30 -18.12 -5.13
N ARG A 9 18.83 -18.43 -6.34
CA ARG A 9 18.01 -17.51 -7.13
C ARG A 9 16.70 -17.22 -6.38
N SER A 10 16.74 -16.19 -5.56
CA SER A 10 15.61 -15.69 -4.81
C SER A 10 14.57 -15.15 -5.80
N ILE A 11 13.33 -15.63 -5.67
CA ILE A 11 12.22 -15.09 -6.44
C ILE A 11 11.82 -13.81 -5.73
N ARG A 12 12.05 -12.66 -6.37
CA ARG A 12 11.69 -11.35 -5.82
C ARG A 12 10.17 -11.16 -5.92
N ILE A 13 9.46 -11.37 -4.81
CA ILE A 13 8.02 -11.10 -4.71
C ILE A 13 7.85 -9.64 -4.32
N LYS A 14 7.64 -8.77 -5.32
CA LYS A 14 7.32 -7.36 -5.08
C LYS A 14 5.82 -7.21 -4.84
N GLY A 15 5.43 -7.10 -3.58
CA GLY A 15 4.12 -6.54 -3.25
C GLY A 15 4.11 -5.06 -3.59
N ARG A 16 3.21 -4.64 -4.48
CA ARG A 16 2.94 -3.22 -4.73
C ARG A 16 1.47 -3.00 -4.43
N SER A 17 1.16 -2.18 -3.44
CA SER A 17 -0.20 -1.69 -3.25
C SER A 17 -0.42 -0.56 -4.24
N PHE A 18 -1.36 -0.73 -5.14
CA PHE A 18 -1.85 0.35 -6.00
C PHE A 18 -3.11 0.90 -5.38
N LEU A 19 -3.24 2.23 -5.36
CA LEU A 19 -4.53 2.86 -5.03
C LEU A 19 -5.48 2.60 -6.19
N ALA A 20 -6.44 1.70 -5.95
CA ALA A 20 -7.53 1.48 -6.89
C ALA A 20 -8.68 2.45 -6.58
N VAL A 21 -9.30 2.97 -7.64
CA VAL A 21 -10.55 3.71 -7.52
C VAL A 21 -11.69 2.70 -7.54
N VAL A 22 -12.60 2.77 -6.58
CA VAL A 22 -13.81 1.94 -6.59
C VAL A 22 -14.91 2.73 -7.29
N LEU A 23 -15.51 2.13 -8.31
CA LEU A 23 -16.74 2.61 -8.93
C LEU A 23 -17.90 1.78 -8.39
N SER A 24 -18.78 2.43 -7.63
CA SER A 24 -20.02 1.85 -7.13
C SER A 24 -21.18 2.48 -7.92
N PRO A 25 -21.73 1.81 -8.94
CA PRO A 25 -22.82 2.35 -9.73
C PRO A 25 -24.12 2.38 -8.93
N ASP A 26 -24.92 3.42 -9.11
CA ASP A 26 -26.30 3.52 -8.64
C ASP A 26 -27.28 3.23 -9.79
N LEU A 27 -28.50 2.82 -9.43
CA LEU A 27 -29.60 2.69 -10.38
C LEU A 27 -30.32 4.03 -10.52
N PRO A 28 -30.71 4.43 -11.75
CA PRO A 28 -30.57 3.72 -13.02
C PRO A 28 -29.16 3.85 -13.63
N LEU A 29 -28.65 2.74 -14.21
CA LEU A 29 -27.28 2.68 -14.77
C LEU A 29 -27.02 3.70 -15.89
N ASP A 30 -28.03 3.98 -16.70
CA ASP A 30 -27.91 4.93 -17.82
C ASP A 30 -27.55 6.34 -17.32
N GLU A 31 -28.24 6.82 -16.29
CA GLU A 31 -27.97 8.14 -15.68
C GLU A 31 -26.60 8.15 -14.97
N TRP A 32 -26.21 7.03 -14.35
CA TRP A 32 -24.89 6.92 -13.74
C TRP A 32 -23.77 7.00 -14.78
N LEU A 33 -23.94 6.35 -15.94
CA LEU A 33 -22.97 6.41 -17.04
C LEU A 33 -22.85 7.82 -17.62
N GLU A 34 -23.95 8.55 -17.76
CA GLU A 34 -23.92 9.96 -18.17
C GLU A 34 -23.10 10.80 -17.16
N ARG A 35 -23.32 10.61 -15.85
CA ARG A 35 -22.53 11.30 -14.81
C ARG A 35 -21.05 10.92 -14.83
N LEU A 36 -20.73 9.67 -15.18
CA LEU A 36 -19.36 9.19 -15.34
C LEU A 36 -18.68 9.86 -16.56
N ASP A 37 -19.39 9.96 -17.68
CA ASP A 37 -18.91 10.63 -18.90
C ASP A 37 -18.63 12.12 -18.63
N ASP A 38 -19.53 12.76 -17.90
CA ASP A 38 -19.42 14.14 -17.42
C ASP A 38 -18.18 14.35 -16.52
N LEU A 39 -17.92 13.41 -15.61
CA LEU A 39 -16.75 13.43 -14.74
C LEU A 39 -15.45 13.22 -15.52
N ALA A 40 -15.46 12.29 -16.49
CA ALA A 40 -14.33 12.04 -17.37
C ALA A 40 -14.02 13.25 -18.27
N ALA A 41 -15.04 13.97 -18.74
CA ALA A 41 -14.88 15.19 -19.53
C ALA A 41 -14.28 16.35 -18.72
N ARG A 42 -14.66 16.46 -17.43
CA ARG A 42 -14.15 17.51 -16.52
C ARG A 42 -12.72 17.26 -16.05
N SER A 43 -12.24 16.02 -16.11
CA SER A 43 -10.94 15.63 -15.58
C SER A 43 -10.09 14.97 -16.67
N ALA A 44 -9.17 15.73 -17.26
CA ALA A 44 -8.31 15.25 -18.34
C ALA A 44 -7.51 14.01 -17.90
N GLY A 45 -8.01 12.83 -18.25
CA GLY A 45 -7.33 11.55 -18.06
C GLY A 45 -7.41 10.94 -16.65
N PHE A 46 -8.39 11.30 -15.81
CA PHE A 46 -8.48 10.76 -14.44
C PHE A 46 -8.53 9.22 -14.38
N PHE A 47 -9.26 8.58 -15.30
CA PHE A 47 -9.35 7.12 -15.39
C PHE A 47 -8.25 6.49 -16.26
N LEU A 48 -7.47 7.29 -16.98
CA LEU A 48 -6.40 6.77 -17.82
C LEU A 48 -5.28 6.24 -16.92
N SER A 49 -5.00 4.94 -17.04
CA SER A 49 -3.90 4.23 -16.34
C SER A 49 -4.08 3.99 -14.84
N ARG A 50 -5.27 4.23 -14.24
CA ARG A 50 -5.54 3.89 -12.83
C ARG A 50 -6.22 2.52 -12.74
N PRO A 51 -5.85 1.67 -11.77
CA PRO A 51 -6.60 0.45 -11.50
C PRO A 51 -7.99 0.82 -10.97
N VAL A 52 -9.03 0.29 -11.60
CA VAL A 52 -10.43 0.53 -11.19
C VAL A 52 -11.06 -0.78 -10.74
N VAL A 53 -11.73 -0.76 -9.60
CA VAL A 53 -12.55 -1.88 -9.10
C VAL A 53 -14.01 -1.51 -9.28
N LEU A 54 -14.80 -2.43 -9.84
CA LEU A 54 -16.23 -2.26 -9.99
C LEU A 54 -16.94 -2.94 -8.82
N ASP A 55 -17.60 -2.16 -7.97
CA ASP A 55 -18.41 -2.68 -6.89
C ASP A 55 -19.87 -2.83 -7.33
N VAL A 56 -20.35 -4.07 -7.40
CA VAL A 56 -21.75 -4.41 -7.72
C VAL A 56 -22.48 -4.97 -6.51
N SER A 57 -21.99 -4.75 -5.29
CA SER A 57 -22.58 -5.28 -4.06
C SER A 57 -24.03 -4.84 -3.83
N GLU A 58 -24.35 -3.59 -4.17
CA GLU A 58 -25.69 -3.03 -4.05
C GLU A 58 -26.56 -3.28 -5.29
N LEU A 59 -25.99 -3.84 -6.36
CA LEU A 59 -26.66 -4.08 -7.62
C LEU A 59 -26.94 -5.58 -7.79
N ALA A 60 -28.21 -5.96 -7.82
CA ALA A 60 -28.63 -7.35 -8.05
C ALA A 60 -28.51 -7.75 -9.54
N LEU A 61 -27.34 -7.55 -10.16
CA LEU A 61 -27.11 -7.81 -11.59
C LEU A 61 -26.85 -9.29 -11.88
N ASP A 62 -27.28 -9.72 -13.06
CA ASP A 62 -26.93 -11.01 -13.62
C ASP A 62 -25.62 -10.96 -14.43
N LYS A 63 -25.20 -12.12 -14.93
CA LYS A 63 -23.97 -12.26 -15.72
C LYS A 63 -23.99 -11.48 -17.03
N ALA A 64 -25.16 -11.36 -17.68
CA ALA A 64 -25.29 -10.64 -18.94
C ALA A 64 -25.16 -9.14 -18.70
N GLN A 65 -25.87 -8.63 -17.69
CA GLN A 65 -25.83 -7.23 -17.29
C GLN A 65 -24.44 -6.77 -16.83
N ILE A 66 -23.71 -7.58 -16.06
CA ILE A 66 -22.33 -7.26 -15.69
C ILE A 66 -21.43 -7.19 -16.93
N LYS A 67 -21.63 -8.11 -17.89
CA LYS A 67 -20.84 -8.12 -19.13
C LYS A 67 -21.13 -6.89 -20.00
N ASP A 68 -22.38 -6.49 -20.08
CA ASP A 68 -22.79 -5.30 -20.84
C ASP A 68 -22.21 -4.03 -20.21
N LEU A 69 -22.29 -3.91 -18.87
CA LEU A 69 -21.67 -2.81 -18.12
C LEU A 69 -20.15 -2.75 -18.31
N LEU A 70 -19.46 -3.91 -18.29
CA LEU A 70 -18.03 -3.97 -18.57
C LEU A 70 -17.69 -3.53 -20.00
N ALA A 71 -18.54 -3.87 -20.98
CA ALA A 71 -18.35 -3.46 -22.36
C ALA A 71 -18.53 -1.94 -22.52
N GLU A 72 -19.55 -1.37 -21.88
CA GLU A 72 -19.80 0.07 -21.88
C GLU A 72 -18.68 0.87 -21.20
N LEU A 73 -18.14 0.38 -20.08
CA LEU A 73 -16.98 0.96 -19.41
C LEU A 73 -15.72 0.87 -20.29
N ALA A 74 -15.53 -0.24 -21.01
CA ALA A 74 -14.41 -0.41 -21.93
C ALA A 74 -14.47 0.58 -23.10
N THR A 75 -15.66 0.89 -23.64
CA THR A 75 -15.82 1.93 -24.68
C THR A 75 -15.45 3.34 -24.21
N ARG A 76 -15.44 3.56 -22.89
CA ARG A 76 -15.09 4.81 -22.21
C ARG A 76 -13.64 4.82 -21.70
N ASN A 77 -12.81 3.88 -22.15
CA ASN A 77 -11.43 3.68 -21.70
C ASN A 77 -11.27 3.38 -20.20
N VAL A 78 -12.33 2.91 -19.52
CA VAL A 78 -12.27 2.50 -18.12
C VAL A 78 -11.96 1.01 -18.04
N SER A 79 -10.74 0.66 -17.61
CA SER A 79 -10.30 -0.73 -17.48
C SER A 79 -10.54 -1.26 -16.07
N ILE A 80 -11.47 -2.21 -15.93
CA ILE A 80 -11.80 -2.83 -14.64
C ILE A 80 -10.79 -3.93 -14.30
N MET A 81 -10.06 -3.75 -13.19
CA MET A 81 -9.07 -4.69 -12.67
C MET A 81 -9.72 -5.83 -11.89
N GLY A 82 -10.87 -5.59 -11.26
CA GLY A 82 -11.58 -6.58 -10.49
C GLY A 82 -13.00 -6.15 -10.13
N ILE A 83 -13.81 -7.13 -9.74
CA ILE A 83 -15.23 -6.92 -9.40
C ILE A 83 -15.42 -7.28 -7.93
N GLU A 84 -16.06 -6.38 -7.17
CA GLU A 84 -16.45 -6.60 -5.78
C GLU A 84 -17.97 -6.83 -5.69
N GLY A 85 -18.43 -7.61 -4.70
CA GLY A 85 -19.86 -7.85 -4.48
C GLY A 85 -20.57 -8.82 -5.44
N ALA A 86 -19.94 -9.21 -6.57
CA ALA A 86 -20.54 -10.13 -7.52
C ALA A 86 -20.65 -11.58 -6.99
N ARG A 87 -21.77 -12.25 -7.30
CA ARG A 87 -21.97 -13.67 -6.99
C ARG A 87 -20.97 -14.53 -7.79
N PRO A 88 -20.41 -15.61 -7.21
CA PRO A 88 -19.47 -16.48 -7.92
C PRO A 88 -20.00 -17.08 -9.23
N SER A 89 -21.32 -17.25 -9.35
CA SER A 89 -21.99 -17.73 -10.57
C SER A 89 -22.12 -16.67 -11.67
N ALA A 90 -22.01 -15.39 -11.31
CA ALA A 90 -22.12 -14.26 -12.24
C ALA A 90 -20.78 -13.95 -12.94
N ILE A 91 -19.66 -14.42 -12.40
CA ILE A 91 -18.32 -14.23 -12.98
C ILE A 91 -17.95 -15.44 -13.84
N GLY A 92 -17.46 -15.19 -15.04
CA GLY A 92 -17.11 -16.21 -16.02
C GLY A 92 -15.72 -16.01 -16.62
N PRO A 93 -15.22 -16.99 -17.39
CA PRO A 93 -13.93 -16.88 -18.07
C PRO A 93 -13.91 -15.67 -19.02
N GLY A 94 -12.88 -14.83 -18.90
CA GLY A 94 -12.72 -13.58 -19.66
C GLY A 94 -13.23 -12.31 -18.96
N MET A 95 -13.85 -12.42 -17.78
CA MET A 95 -14.17 -11.27 -16.93
C MET A 95 -13.07 -11.00 -15.88
N PRO A 96 -12.96 -9.77 -15.36
CA PRO A 96 -12.10 -9.48 -14.22
C PRO A 96 -12.45 -10.36 -13.01
N PRO A 97 -11.45 -10.77 -12.20
CA PRO A 97 -11.67 -11.66 -11.07
C PRO A 97 -12.51 -11.00 -9.97
N ALA A 98 -13.19 -11.83 -9.16
CA ALA A 98 -13.82 -11.37 -7.93
C ALA A 98 -12.74 -10.98 -6.92
N LEU A 99 -12.73 -9.73 -6.47
CA LEU A 99 -11.89 -9.27 -5.37
C LEU A 99 -12.65 -9.40 -4.06
N LYS A 100 -11.96 -9.82 -3.01
CA LYS A 100 -12.48 -9.90 -1.63
C LYS A 100 -11.47 -9.30 -0.68
N GLY A 101 -11.93 -8.45 0.23
CA GLY A 101 -11.09 -7.89 1.30
C GLY A 101 -10.51 -6.51 1.03
N GLY A 102 -11.15 -5.70 0.17
CA GLY A 102 -10.87 -4.26 0.12
C GLY A 102 -11.13 -3.64 1.50
N ARG A 103 -10.22 -2.80 1.98
CA ARG A 103 -10.47 -1.95 3.15
C ARG A 103 -10.84 -0.56 2.64
N PRO A 104 -11.92 0.07 3.16
CA PRO A 104 -12.33 1.40 2.70
C PRO A 104 -11.19 2.38 2.94
N ALA A 105 -10.75 3.05 1.87
CA ALA A 105 -9.95 4.26 1.95
C ALA A 105 -10.92 5.46 2.04
N SER A 106 -10.51 6.53 2.73
CA SER A 106 -11.32 7.76 2.84
C SER A 106 -11.76 8.27 1.47
N ASP A 107 -13.04 8.64 1.36
CA ASP A 107 -13.63 9.17 0.13
C ASP A 107 -12.82 10.36 -0.40
N PHE A 108 -12.42 10.29 -1.67
CA PHE A 108 -11.78 11.40 -2.36
C PHE A 108 -12.88 12.28 -2.98
N GLU A 109 -13.28 13.35 -2.27
CA GLU A 109 -14.05 14.43 -2.90
C GLU A 109 -13.13 15.22 -3.84
N ILE A 110 -13.38 15.12 -5.15
CA ILE A 110 -12.67 15.87 -6.16
C ILE A 110 -13.20 17.31 -6.14
N THR A 111 -12.49 18.22 -5.47
CA THR A 111 -12.79 19.65 -5.55
C THR A 111 -12.22 20.21 -6.87
N PRO A 112 -13.02 20.84 -7.74
CA PRO A 112 -12.50 21.49 -8.93
C PRO A 112 -11.61 22.66 -8.51
N SER A 113 -10.35 22.67 -8.95
CA SER A 113 -9.47 23.83 -8.82
C SER A 113 -9.63 24.67 -10.09
N GLU A 114 -10.29 25.83 -9.96
CA GLU A 114 -10.30 26.84 -11.02
C GLU A 114 -8.92 27.51 -11.14
N PRO A 115 -8.42 27.75 -12.36
CA PRO A 115 -7.19 28.51 -12.58
C PRO A 115 -7.53 30.01 -12.65
N SER A 116 -6.99 30.81 -11.74
CA SER A 116 -7.02 32.27 -11.87
C SER A 116 -5.62 32.78 -12.24
N ALA A 117 -5.55 33.42 -13.41
CA ALA A 117 -4.40 34.12 -13.93
C ALA A 117 -4.56 35.64 -13.71
N GLU A 118 -3.50 36.23 -13.13
CA GLU A 118 -2.90 37.54 -13.46
C GLU A 118 -3.68 38.86 -13.14
N PRO A 119 -3.05 40.07 -13.19
CA PRO A 119 -2.04 40.58 -12.23
C PRO A 119 -2.15 42.12 -11.97
N GLU A 120 -1.96 42.66 -10.76
CA GLU A 120 -1.67 44.11 -10.63
C GLU A 120 -0.61 44.46 -9.55
N GLU A 121 0.43 45.13 -10.05
CA GLU A 121 1.39 46.06 -9.41
C GLU A 121 0.69 47.09 -8.49
N LYS A 122 1.26 47.82 -7.53
CA LYS A 122 2.62 48.22 -7.09
C LYS A 122 2.40 48.97 -5.76
N GLN A 123 3.29 48.85 -4.78
CA GLN A 123 3.91 50.02 -4.13
C GLN A 123 5.04 49.61 -3.15
N GLU A 124 6.14 50.33 -3.27
CA GLU A 124 7.45 50.10 -2.69
C GLU A 124 7.59 50.50 -1.21
N ALA A 125 8.67 49.94 -0.63
CA ALA A 125 9.57 50.51 0.37
C ALA A 125 9.41 50.03 1.83
N ASN A 126 10.15 48.98 2.18
CA ASN A 126 11.36 49.19 2.98
C ASN A 126 12.31 48.00 2.94
N ALA A 127 13.60 48.31 2.84
CA ALA A 127 14.68 47.34 2.76
C ALA A 127 14.88 46.61 4.10
N SER A 128 14.78 45.29 4.05
CA SER A 128 15.55 44.36 4.87
C SER A 128 15.51 43.01 4.18
N LYS A 129 16.63 42.60 3.59
CA LYS A 129 16.80 41.32 2.92
C LYS A 129 16.77 40.20 3.98
N PRO A 130 15.77 39.30 4.01
CA PRO A 130 15.90 38.04 4.70
C PRO A 130 16.51 37.03 3.72
N ALA A 131 17.38 36.17 4.23
CA ALA A 131 17.86 34.99 3.52
C ALA A 131 16.67 34.20 2.96
N PRO A 132 16.82 33.44 1.84
CA PRO A 132 15.75 32.58 1.38
C PRO A 132 15.44 31.58 2.49
N THR A 133 14.30 31.78 3.13
CA THR A 133 13.67 30.81 4.02
C THR A 133 13.52 29.55 3.19
N LEU A 134 14.34 28.55 3.50
CA LEU A 134 14.12 27.18 3.08
C LEU A 134 12.69 26.86 3.52
N VAL A 135 11.76 26.88 2.56
CA VAL A 135 10.45 26.23 2.73
C VAL A 135 10.78 24.85 3.28
N PRO A 136 10.32 24.49 4.49
CA PRO A 136 10.44 23.12 4.94
C PRO A 136 9.70 22.31 3.89
N GLU A 137 10.41 21.49 3.13
CA GLU A 137 9.75 20.42 2.38
C GLU A 137 8.87 19.72 3.40
N VAL A 138 7.56 19.83 3.22
CA VAL A 138 6.57 19.14 4.04
C VAL A 138 6.76 17.67 3.70
N ARG A 139 7.71 17.02 4.38
CA ARG A 139 7.87 15.58 4.32
C ARG A 139 6.54 15.01 4.83
N PRO A 140 5.90 14.10 4.07
CA PRO A 140 4.68 13.48 4.52
C PRO A 140 4.92 12.90 5.92
N VAL A 141 4.08 13.29 6.88
CA VAL A 141 4.18 12.82 8.26
C VAL A 141 3.82 11.33 8.24
N LEU A 142 4.83 10.46 8.33
CA LEU A 142 4.60 9.02 8.48
C LEU A 142 3.81 8.80 9.76
N GLN A 143 2.63 8.19 9.63
CA GLN A 143 1.79 7.86 10.78
C GLN A 143 2.41 6.68 11.53
N SER A 144 2.10 6.54 12.82
CA SER A 144 2.60 5.41 13.63
C SER A 144 1.47 4.75 14.38
N LEU A 145 1.37 3.43 14.24
CA LEU A 145 0.43 2.58 14.97
C LEU A 145 1.14 1.89 16.13
N VAL A 146 0.62 2.06 17.34
CA VAL A 146 1.15 1.39 18.54
C VAL A 146 0.16 0.34 19.06
N ILE A 147 0.56 -0.92 19.00
CA ILE A 147 -0.17 -2.08 19.52
C ILE A 147 0.43 -2.43 20.87
N ARG A 148 -0.38 -2.36 21.93
CA ARG A 148 0.08 -2.59 23.32
C ARG A 148 0.02 -4.05 23.77
N GLU A 149 -0.40 -4.95 22.88
CA GLU A 149 -0.65 -6.36 23.16
C GLU A 149 0.18 -7.26 22.23
N PRO A 150 0.48 -8.50 22.65
CA PRO A 150 1.08 -9.48 21.75
C PRO A 150 0.15 -9.84 20.59
N VAL A 151 0.70 -9.94 19.38
CA VAL A 151 -0.03 -10.39 18.19
C VAL A 151 0.06 -11.92 18.12
N ARG A 152 -1.09 -12.58 18.21
CA ARG A 152 -1.24 -14.03 18.36
C ARG A 152 -1.25 -14.74 16.99
N SER A 153 -1.05 -16.06 17.02
CA SER A 153 -1.06 -16.90 15.83
C SER A 153 -2.34 -16.70 15.01
N GLY A 154 -2.22 -16.59 13.68
CA GLY A 154 -3.34 -16.35 12.77
C GLY A 154 -3.80 -14.88 12.69
N GLN A 155 -3.28 -13.98 13.52
CA GLN A 155 -3.59 -12.55 13.42
C GLN A 155 -2.66 -11.87 12.40
N SER A 156 -3.23 -10.92 11.63
CA SER A 156 -2.48 -10.09 10.68
C SER A 156 -2.73 -8.61 10.98
N VAL A 157 -1.65 -7.88 11.20
CA VAL A 157 -1.64 -6.42 11.38
C VAL A 157 -1.17 -5.80 10.08
N ILE A 158 -1.99 -4.95 9.47
CA ILE A 158 -1.65 -4.29 8.19
C ILE A 158 -1.89 -2.80 8.38
N PHE A 159 -0.82 -2.02 8.24
CA PHE A 159 -0.79 -0.57 8.42
C PHE A 159 0.13 0.07 7.34
N PRO A 160 -0.38 0.29 6.12
CA PRO A 160 0.40 0.86 5.02
C PRO A 160 0.80 2.33 5.22
N GLU A 161 0.15 3.05 6.14
CA GLU A 161 0.29 4.50 6.30
C GLU A 161 1.60 4.92 7.01
N GLY A 162 2.31 3.97 7.62
CA GLY A 162 3.61 4.23 8.20
C GLY A 162 4.11 3.12 9.12
N ASP A 163 4.68 3.51 10.26
CA ASP A 163 5.41 2.61 11.15
C ASP A 163 4.46 1.80 12.06
N VAL A 164 4.83 0.56 12.38
CA VAL A 164 4.11 -0.26 13.35
C VAL A 164 5.00 -0.59 14.54
N THR A 165 4.52 -0.27 15.73
CA THR A 165 5.15 -0.63 17.00
C THR A 165 4.30 -1.62 17.77
N ILE A 166 4.87 -2.76 18.14
CA ILE A 166 4.24 -3.79 18.98
C ILE A 166 4.96 -3.83 20.33
N ILE A 167 4.27 -3.44 21.40
CA ILE A 167 4.73 -3.59 22.78
C ILE A 167 4.38 -5.01 23.25
N GLY A 168 5.09 -5.98 22.69
CA GLY A 168 4.80 -7.39 22.89
C GLY A 168 5.55 -8.27 21.89
N SER A 169 5.19 -9.55 21.86
CA SER A 169 5.75 -10.50 20.90
C SER A 169 4.83 -10.64 19.69
N LEU A 170 5.42 -10.91 18.53
CA LEU A 170 4.74 -11.41 17.35
C LEU A 170 4.84 -12.94 17.37
N ALA A 171 3.72 -13.64 17.58
CA ALA A 171 3.71 -15.10 17.69
C ALA A 171 3.99 -15.79 16.34
N SER A 172 4.34 -17.07 16.39
CA SER A 172 4.43 -17.91 15.19
C SER A 172 3.08 -17.98 14.48
N GLY A 173 3.10 -17.92 13.14
CA GLY A 173 1.90 -17.82 12.31
C GLY A 173 1.17 -16.46 12.38
N ALA A 174 1.66 -15.50 13.15
CA ALA A 174 1.19 -14.11 13.13
C ALA A 174 1.95 -13.28 12.08
N GLU A 175 1.36 -12.16 11.67
CA GLU A 175 1.93 -11.30 10.63
C GLU A 175 1.78 -9.82 10.94
N VAL A 176 2.80 -9.05 10.55
CA VAL A 176 2.76 -7.59 10.55
C VAL A 176 3.28 -7.05 9.21
N ILE A 177 2.52 -6.14 8.61
CA ILE A 177 2.83 -5.43 7.36
C ILE A 177 2.75 -3.94 7.64
N ALA A 178 3.88 -3.24 7.55
CA ALA A 178 3.99 -1.80 7.73
C ALA A 178 4.46 -1.14 6.43
N GLY A 179 3.88 0.03 6.11
CA GLY A 179 4.40 0.87 5.03
C GLY A 179 5.74 1.52 5.37
N GLY A 180 5.99 1.73 6.66
CA GLY A 180 7.26 2.18 7.23
C GLY A 180 8.00 1.06 7.96
N SER A 181 8.64 1.41 9.07
CA SER A 181 9.42 0.50 9.93
C SER A 181 8.55 -0.34 10.86
N VAL A 182 9.06 -1.49 11.28
CA VAL A 182 8.42 -2.38 12.25
C VAL A 182 9.27 -2.44 13.52
N HIS A 183 8.66 -2.17 14.67
CA HIS A 183 9.30 -2.22 15.98
C HIS A 183 8.60 -3.26 16.85
N ILE A 184 9.33 -4.29 17.27
CA ILE A 184 8.80 -5.36 18.13
C ILE A 184 9.56 -5.35 19.45
N TYR A 185 8.93 -4.82 20.49
CA TYR A 185 9.48 -4.83 21.85
C TYR A 185 9.25 -6.18 22.55
N GLY A 186 9.55 -7.27 21.86
CA GLY A 186 9.40 -8.65 22.31
C GLY A 186 10.05 -9.64 21.34
N ALA A 187 9.60 -10.89 21.38
CA ALA A 187 10.06 -11.90 20.42
C ALA A 187 9.35 -11.72 19.08
N LEU A 188 10.11 -11.61 18.00
CA LEU A 188 9.62 -11.68 16.64
C LEU A 188 9.70 -13.14 16.21
N ARG A 189 8.58 -13.89 16.26
CA ARG A 189 8.48 -15.30 15.82
C ARG A 189 7.73 -15.46 14.50
N GLY A 190 6.75 -14.61 14.25
CA GLY A 190 5.95 -14.64 13.03
C GLY A 190 6.66 -13.98 11.84
N ARG A 191 5.85 -13.41 10.94
CA ARG A 191 6.30 -12.76 9.71
C ARG A 191 6.25 -11.24 9.84
N ALA A 192 7.36 -10.56 9.59
CA ALA A 192 7.43 -9.10 9.64
C ALA A 192 7.82 -8.51 8.28
N MET A 193 6.99 -7.63 7.75
CA MET A 193 7.21 -6.93 6.48
C MET A 193 7.19 -5.42 6.73
N ALA A 194 8.30 -4.77 6.43
CA ALA A 194 8.48 -3.33 6.52
C ALA A 194 8.66 -2.73 5.13
N GLY A 195 8.35 -1.44 4.99
CA GLY A 195 8.50 -0.75 3.72
C GLY A 195 7.57 -1.27 2.62
N SER A 196 6.38 -1.77 2.97
CA SER A 196 5.46 -2.43 2.02
C SER A 196 4.98 -1.54 0.86
N LEU A 197 5.15 -0.21 0.98
CA LEU A 197 4.85 0.78 -0.06
C LEU A 197 6.08 1.28 -0.82
N GLY A 198 7.19 0.55 -0.84
CA GLY A 198 8.38 0.94 -1.60
C GLY A 198 9.43 1.70 -0.79
N ASN A 199 9.44 1.54 0.53
CA ASN A 199 10.37 2.27 1.40
C ASN A 199 11.59 1.39 1.76
N ALA A 200 12.64 1.49 0.94
CA ALA A 200 13.92 0.79 1.15
C ALA A 200 14.64 1.20 2.45
N GLU A 201 14.36 2.39 2.98
CA GLU A 201 14.92 2.90 4.25
C GLU A 201 14.19 2.36 5.48
N ALA A 202 13.11 1.59 5.30
CA ALA A 202 12.40 0.97 6.40
C ALA A 202 13.28 -0.04 7.13
N ARG A 203 13.07 -0.15 8.45
CA ARG A 203 13.86 -1.02 9.32
C ARG A 203 12.95 -1.93 10.12
N ILE A 204 13.48 -3.09 10.51
CA ILE A 204 12.81 -3.99 11.45
C ILE A 204 13.66 -4.06 12.71
N PHE A 205 13.06 -3.81 13.86
CA PHE A 205 13.71 -3.91 15.16
C PHE A 205 13.00 -4.96 16.01
N CYS A 206 13.75 -5.81 16.69
CA CYS A 206 13.19 -6.76 17.65
C CYS A 206 14.09 -6.96 18.87
N ARG A 207 13.49 -7.36 20.01
CA ARG A 207 14.24 -7.75 21.22
C ARG A 207 14.79 -9.17 21.14
N LYS A 208 14.11 -10.06 20.45
CA LYS A 208 14.58 -11.43 20.15
C LYS A 208 14.22 -11.79 18.72
N LEU A 209 15.23 -12.05 17.90
CA LEU A 209 15.04 -12.51 16.52
C LEU A 209 14.78 -14.02 16.49
N GLU A 210 13.54 -14.41 16.22
CA GLU A 210 13.09 -15.81 16.07
C GLU A 210 12.17 -15.95 14.84
N ALA A 211 12.29 -15.02 13.88
CA ALA A 211 11.31 -14.81 12.82
C ALA A 211 11.17 -16.01 11.88
N GLU A 212 9.95 -16.28 11.42
CA GLU A 212 9.70 -17.16 10.27
C GLU A 212 10.16 -16.51 8.96
N LEU A 213 9.84 -15.22 8.81
CA LEU A 213 10.16 -14.42 7.63
C LEU A 213 10.33 -12.95 8.02
N VAL A 214 11.30 -12.29 7.39
CA VAL A 214 11.45 -10.84 7.41
C VAL A 214 11.50 -10.31 5.99
N ALA A 215 10.86 -9.16 5.73
CA ALA A 215 10.95 -8.48 4.45
C ALA A 215 11.07 -6.97 4.60
N ILE A 216 11.86 -6.35 3.73
CA ILE A 216 12.04 -4.90 3.63
C ILE A 216 11.98 -4.55 2.14
N ASP A 217 11.04 -3.68 1.75
CA ASP A 217 10.86 -3.25 0.36
C ASP A 217 10.75 -4.42 -0.65
N GLY A 218 9.99 -5.46 -0.26
CA GLY A 218 9.77 -6.65 -1.10
C GLY A 218 10.98 -7.60 -1.25
N ILE A 219 12.13 -7.29 -0.65
CA ILE A 219 13.22 -8.26 -0.44
C ILE A 219 12.89 -9.02 0.84
N TYR A 220 12.97 -10.35 0.83
CA TYR A 220 12.69 -11.16 2.01
C TYR A 220 13.82 -12.14 2.33
N LYS A 221 13.90 -12.55 3.59
CA LYS A 221 14.72 -13.66 4.09
C LYS A 221 13.86 -14.58 4.93
N MET A 222 14.04 -15.88 4.73
CA MET A 222 13.45 -16.89 5.60
C MET A 222 14.30 -17.07 6.86
N ALA A 223 13.74 -17.74 7.87
CA ALA A 223 14.45 -18.07 9.11
C ALA A 223 15.82 -18.73 8.88
N GLU A 224 15.93 -19.56 7.84
CA GLU A 224 17.14 -20.32 7.47
C GLU A 224 18.23 -19.44 6.85
N ASP A 225 17.84 -18.32 6.23
CA ASP A 225 18.76 -17.36 5.59
C ASP A 225 19.31 -16.32 6.58
N LEU A 226 18.76 -16.27 7.79
CA LEU A 226 19.20 -15.36 8.84
C LEU A 226 20.41 -15.93 9.58
N PRO A 227 21.42 -15.09 9.93
CA PRO A 227 22.60 -15.58 10.64
C PRO A 227 22.23 -16.23 11.98
N ALA A 228 22.58 -17.51 12.17
CA ALA A 228 22.24 -18.27 13.37
C ALA A 228 22.73 -17.61 14.67
N ALA A 229 23.86 -16.89 14.61
CA ALA A 229 24.42 -16.14 15.74
C ALA A 229 23.52 -14.99 16.26
N LEU A 230 22.59 -14.50 15.43
CA LEU A 230 21.65 -13.44 15.79
C LEU A 230 20.33 -13.98 16.37
N ARG A 231 20.12 -15.30 16.35
CA ARG A 231 18.89 -15.90 16.88
C ARG A 231 18.75 -15.64 18.37
N GLY A 232 17.56 -15.18 18.78
CA GLY A 232 17.26 -14.82 20.17
C GLY A 232 17.93 -13.53 20.66
N GLN A 233 18.74 -12.86 19.83
CA GLN A 233 19.38 -11.59 20.17
C GLN A 233 18.46 -10.40 19.82
N PRO A 234 18.69 -9.23 20.44
CA PRO A 234 18.12 -7.98 19.98
C PRO A 234 18.77 -7.57 18.67
N VAL A 235 17.98 -7.35 17.62
CA VAL A 235 18.49 -7.17 16.25
C VAL A 235 17.78 -6.02 15.55
N GLN A 236 18.55 -5.28 14.77
CA GLN A 236 18.08 -4.37 13.73
C GLN A 236 18.32 -5.03 12.38
N LEU A 237 17.33 -4.98 11.50
CA LEU A 237 17.43 -5.36 10.10
C LEU A 237 17.17 -4.13 9.21
N TRP A 238 17.93 -4.02 8.13
CA TRP A 238 17.83 -2.95 7.12
C TRP A 238 18.19 -3.48 5.74
N LEU A 239 17.91 -2.71 4.71
CA LEU A 239 18.31 -3.02 3.34
C LEU A 239 19.62 -2.30 2.99
N GLU A 240 20.57 -3.03 2.41
CA GLU A 240 21.81 -2.49 1.83
C GLU A 240 22.11 -3.25 0.53
N ASP A 241 22.31 -2.54 -0.57
CA ASP A 241 22.56 -3.12 -1.90
C ASP A 241 21.59 -4.28 -2.28
N ASP A 242 20.28 -4.05 -2.12
CA ASP A 242 19.22 -5.05 -2.37
C ASP A 242 19.30 -6.32 -1.51
N SER A 243 20.08 -6.31 -0.42
CA SER A 243 20.20 -7.42 0.53
C SER A 243 19.76 -7.01 1.93
N ILE A 244 19.03 -7.89 2.62
CA ILE A 244 18.70 -7.67 4.03
C ILE A 244 19.94 -7.93 4.88
N MET A 245 20.40 -6.88 5.54
CA MET A 245 21.45 -6.91 6.54
C MET A 245 20.86 -6.99 7.94
N ALA A 246 21.62 -7.53 8.88
CA ALA A 246 21.18 -7.69 10.26
C ALA A 246 22.36 -7.50 11.24
N ALA A 247 22.13 -6.75 12.31
CA ALA A 247 23.13 -6.51 13.34
C ALA A 247 22.48 -6.48 14.73
N LYS A 248 23.27 -6.86 15.75
CA LYS A 248 22.83 -6.79 17.14
C LYS A 248 22.70 -5.34 17.58
N ILE A 249 21.64 -5.03 18.31
CA ILE A 249 21.43 -3.74 18.98
C ILE A 249 21.97 -3.87 20.41
N ILE A 250 22.76 -2.86 20.83
CA ILE A 250 23.37 -2.78 22.17
C ILE A 250 22.31 -2.48 23.22
#